data_AF-A0A7C9HRB8-F1
#
_entry.id   AF-A0A7C9HRB8-F1
#
_cell.length_a   1.000
_cell.length_b   1.000
_cell.length_c   1.000
_cell.angle_alpha   90.00
_cell.angle_beta   90.00
_cell.angle_gamma   90.00
#
_symmetry.space_group_name_H-M   'P 1'
#
loop_
_entity.id
_entity.type
_entity.pdbx_description
1 polymer ?
#
loop_
_entity_poly.entity_id
_entity_poly.type
_entity_poly.pdbx_seq_one_letter_code
_entity_poly.pdbx_strand_id
1 'polypeptide(L)'
;MKGTPKRQPRKKPTTRAERTKLPTCGAKTRSGKPCKKPAGHGTNHPGEGKCKNHGGVGQKPTTRYQLVNASPTLQQAIQDQQADPDPLNLLPDLLLARSLLQEGIERHSREQAALIAWHASHTTGYQEAVALWREQLALYLEAVRAAHSEPEMDPPAPPIPEHFETKPKQLPDLSSFITLIDRVTGIVERIQKREQDRSISLAEVDRVLNELGLKTVLALREVIADDADLSTFTPAELRSELAGAVERHARSVRY
;
A
#
# COMPACT_ATOMS: atom_id res chain seq x y z
N MET A 1 -23.06 22.86 12.23
CA MET A 1 -22.03 23.24 11.22
C MET A 1 -20.68 22.78 11.74
N LYS A 2 -20.08 21.72 11.17
CA LYS A 2 -18.73 21.28 11.57
C LYS A 2 -17.73 22.29 11.00
N GLY A 3 -16.99 22.96 11.88
CA GLY A 3 -16.04 24.01 11.50
C GLY A 3 -15.02 23.49 10.49
N THR A 4 -14.82 24.26 9.42
CA THR A 4 -13.82 23.98 8.39
C THR A 4 -12.46 23.72 9.08
N PRO A 5 -11.78 22.60 8.80
CA PRO A 5 -10.51 22.29 9.46
C PRO A 5 -9.53 23.45 9.25
N LYS A 6 -9.11 24.08 10.35
CA LYS A 6 -8.13 25.18 10.32
C LYS A 6 -6.87 24.66 9.61
N ARG A 7 -6.48 25.35 8.53
CA ARG A 7 -5.28 25.02 7.74
C ARG A 7 -4.08 24.94 8.68
N GLN A 8 -3.43 23.77 8.76
CA GLN A 8 -2.25 23.64 9.62
C GLN A 8 -1.22 24.71 9.24
N PRO A 9 -0.57 25.35 10.24
CA PRO A 9 0.42 26.38 9.98
C PRO A 9 1.53 25.80 9.11
N ARG A 10 1.84 26.47 8.00
CA ARG A 10 2.96 26.10 7.13
C ARG A 10 4.23 26.02 7.99
N LYS A 11 5.05 24.97 7.79
CA LYS A 11 6.36 24.82 8.45
C LYS A 11 7.10 26.16 8.42
N LYS A 12 7.63 26.59 9.57
CA LYS A 12 8.39 27.85 9.69
C LYS A 12 9.48 27.85 8.62
N PRO A 13 9.64 28.95 7.86
CA PRO A 13 10.67 29.02 6.82
C PRO A 13 12.05 28.84 7.48
N THR A 14 12.93 28.06 6.84
CA THR A 14 14.32 27.88 7.29
C THR A 14 15.00 29.23 7.45
N THR A 15 15.77 29.39 8.52
CA THR A 15 16.46 30.65 8.84
C THR A 15 17.55 30.94 7.81
N ARG A 16 17.96 32.21 7.68
CA ARG A 16 19.04 32.61 6.76
C ARG A 16 20.35 31.88 7.08
N ALA A 17 20.65 31.68 8.37
CA ALA A 17 21.85 30.98 8.83
C ALA A 17 21.85 29.49 8.42
N GLU A 18 20.72 28.79 8.58
CA GLU A 18 20.58 27.39 8.15
C GLU A 18 20.69 27.25 6.63
N ARG A 19 20.11 28.18 5.87
CA ARG A 19 20.17 28.14 4.39
C ARG A 19 21.58 28.22 3.83
N THR A 20 22.50 28.91 4.50
CA THR A 20 23.90 29.02 4.08
C THR A 20 24.65 27.69 4.24
N LYS A 21 24.19 26.81 5.15
CA LYS A 21 24.79 25.49 5.38
C LYS A 21 24.34 24.42 4.37
N LEU A 22 23.28 24.68 3.61
CA LEU A 22 22.73 23.72 2.65
C LEU A 22 23.57 23.70 1.36
N PRO A 23 23.67 22.54 0.68
CA PRO A 23 24.34 22.47 -0.62
C PRO A 23 23.65 23.39 -1.63
N THR A 24 24.37 23.85 -2.65
CA THR A 24 23.79 24.70 -3.70
C THR A 24 23.04 23.89 -4.75
N CYS A 25 22.08 24.52 -5.43
CA CYS A 25 21.25 23.91 -6.47
C CYS A 25 22.08 23.37 -7.65
N GLY A 26 23.16 24.05 -8.03
CA GLY A 26 24.11 23.59 -9.06
C GLY A 26 23.58 23.60 -10.51
N ALA A 27 22.27 23.70 -10.75
CA ALA A 27 21.69 23.74 -12.09
C ALA A 27 22.18 24.95 -12.91
N LYS A 28 22.40 24.77 -14.21
CA LYS A 28 22.81 25.87 -15.11
C LYS A 28 21.69 26.92 -15.23
N THR A 29 22.03 28.19 -14.98
CA THR A 29 21.13 29.32 -15.20
C THR A 29 21.05 29.64 -16.70
N ARG A 30 20.14 30.57 -17.06
CA ARG A 30 20.03 31.10 -18.44
C ARG A 30 21.33 31.73 -18.97
N SER A 31 22.23 32.17 -18.07
CA SER A 31 23.55 32.71 -18.39
C SER A 31 24.67 31.65 -18.39
N GLY A 32 24.33 30.37 -18.27
CA GLY A 32 25.28 29.24 -18.29
C GLY A 32 26.03 28.99 -16.98
N LYS A 33 25.98 29.92 -16.02
CA LYS A 33 26.62 29.77 -14.70
C LYS A 33 25.81 28.85 -13.78
N PRO A 34 26.42 28.13 -12.82
CA PRO A 34 25.68 27.29 -11.88
C PRO A 34 24.84 28.13 -10.89
N CYS A 35 23.66 27.63 -10.54
CA CYS A 35 22.75 28.29 -9.63
C CYS A 35 23.29 28.28 -8.19
N LYS A 36 23.53 29.48 -7.63
CA LYS A 36 24.01 29.68 -6.26
C LYS A 36 22.91 29.63 -5.19
N LYS A 37 21.64 29.42 -5.56
CA LYS A 37 20.57 29.26 -4.57
C LYS A 37 20.77 27.95 -3.80
N PRO A 38 20.38 27.86 -2.53
CA PRO A 38 20.36 26.58 -1.81
C PRO A 38 19.57 25.52 -2.58
N ALA A 39 20.00 24.27 -2.50
CA ALA A 39 19.30 23.11 -3.02
C ALA A 39 17.89 23.03 -2.43
N GLY A 40 16.91 22.68 -3.25
CA GLY A 40 15.50 22.64 -2.85
C GLY A 40 14.89 24.00 -2.48
N HIS A 41 15.57 25.12 -2.76
CA HIS A 41 15.02 26.44 -2.43
C HIS A 41 13.65 26.68 -3.10
N GLY A 42 12.63 26.95 -2.28
CA GLY A 42 11.25 27.15 -2.73
C GLY A 42 10.48 25.86 -3.04
N THR A 43 10.99 24.71 -2.61
CA THR A 43 10.36 23.38 -2.74
C THR A 43 9.96 22.81 -1.37
N ASN A 44 9.34 21.63 -1.36
CA ASN A 44 9.02 20.88 -0.15
C ASN A 44 10.20 20.03 0.39
N HIS A 45 11.38 20.13 -0.24
CA HIS A 45 12.59 19.37 0.13
C HIS A 45 13.82 20.29 0.23
N PRO A 46 13.86 21.24 1.18
CA PRO A 46 15.01 22.11 1.39
C PRO A 46 16.29 21.32 1.65
N GLY A 47 17.36 21.66 0.94
CA GLY A 47 18.66 21.02 1.05
C GLY A 47 18.95 19.95 -0.01
N GLU A 48 18.00 19.63 -0.88
CA GLU A 48 18.18 18.59 -1.90
C GLU A 48 17.76 19.02 -3.31
N GLY A 49 18.44 18.44 -4.30
CA GLY A 49 18.07 18.59 -5.71
C GLY A 49 18.06 20.04 -6.22
N LYS A 50 17.27 20.27 -7.27
CA LYS A 50 17.18 21.58 -7.92
C LYS A 50 16.26 22.50 -7.13
N CYS A 51 16.47 23.82 -7.23
CA CYS A 51 15.56 24.79 -6.65
C CYS A 51 14.29 24.94 -7.50
N LYS A 52 13.27 25.63 -6.96
CA LYS A 52 12.00 25.90 -7.64
C LYS A 52 12.17 26.50 -9.04
N ASN A 53 13.15 27.38 -9.22
CA ASN A 53 13.40 28.05 -10.51
C ASN A 53 14.06 27.14 -11.55
N HIS A 54 14.57 25.97 -11.15
CA HIS A 54 15.22 24.99 -12.02
C HIS A 54 14.48 23.65 -12.00
N GLY A 55 13.15 23.67 -11.83
CA GLY A 55 12.31 22.48 -11.92
C GLY A 55 12.23 21.62 -10.65
N GLY A 56 12.77 22.09 -9.51
CA GLY A 56 12.75 21.34 -8.25
C GLY A 56 11.34 21.03 -7.72
N VAL A 57 10.32 21.81 -8.08
CA VAL A 57 8.95 21.61 -7.55
C VAL A 57 8.38 20.24 -7.94
N GLY A 58 8.71 19.73 -9.12
CA GLY A 58 8.27 18.41 -9.58
C GLY A 58 9.21 17.28 -9.18
N GLN A 59 10.38 17.57 -8.59
CA GLN A 59 11.29 16.54 -8.14
C GLN A 59 10.77 15.91 -6.85
N LYS A 60 10.72 14.58 -6.82
CA LYS A 60 10.47 13.85 -5.57
C LYS A 60 11.71 14.00 -4.67
N PRO A 61 11.54 14.24 -3.36
CA PRO A 61 12.67 14.25 -2.43
C PRO A 61 13.40 12.90 -2.50
N THR A 62 14.72 12.89 -2.32
CA THR A 62 15.44 11.62 -2.31
C THR A 62 15.02 10.77 -1.12
N THR A 63 15.21 9.44 -1.20
CA THR A 63 14.93 8.53 -0.08
C THR A 63 15.65 8.97 1.19
N ARG A 64 16.88 9.46 1.07
CA ARG A 64 17.67 9.98 2.20
C ARG A 64 16.98 11.16 2.89
N TYR A 65 16.41 12.10 2.13
CA TYR A 65 15.61 13.20 2.69
C TYR A 65 14.45 12.71 3.53
N GLN A 66 13.73 11.73 2.98
CA GLN A 66 12.49 11.23 3.55
C GLN A 66 12.78 10.54 4.88
N LEU A 67 13.89 9.81 4.98
CA LEU A 67 14.36 9.18 6.22
C LEU A 67 14.77 10.22 7.27
N VAL A 68 15.56 11.24 6.89
CA VAL A 68 16.02 12.28 7.83
C VAL A 68 14.86 13.12 8.36
N ASN A 69 13.83 13.36 7.54
CA ASN A 69 12.67 14.16 7.91
C ASN A 69 11.44 13.32 8.28
N ALA A 70 11.59 12.01 8.42
CA ALA A 70 10.54 11.11 8.85
C ALA A 70 10.05 11.52 10.26
N SER A 71 8.78 11.25 10.57
CA SER A 71 8.29 11.41 11.94
C SER A 71 9.04 10.49 12.89
N PRO A 72 9.16 10.82 14.20
CA PRO A 72 9.79 9.94 15.17
C PRO A 72 9.20 8.53 15.17
N THR A 73 7.88 8.42 15.00
CA THR A 73 7.17 7.14 14.85
C THR A 73 7.61 6.33 13.63
N LEU A 74 7.83 6.98 12.49
CA LEU A 74 8.29 6.33 11.27
C LEU A 74 9.77 5.94 11.38
N GLN A 75 10.60 6.78 12.02
CA GLN A 75 11.99 6.45 12.30
C GLN A 75 12.12 5.23 13.19
N GLN A 76 11.29 5.13 14.24
CA GLN A 76 11.23 3.95 15.10
C GLN A 76 10.84 2.71 14.29
N ALA A 77 9.76 2.77 13.50
CA ALA A 77 9.33 1.65 12.68
C ALA A 77 10.42 1.19 11.69
N ILE A 78 11.18 2.12 11.09
CA ILE A 78 12.31 1.78 10.21
C ILE A 78 13.43 1.09 10.99
N GLN A 79 13.74 1.55 12.20
CA GLN A 79 14.76 0.93 13.05
C GLN A 79 14.33 -0.47 13.50
N ASP A 80 13.07 -0.64 13.90
CA ASP A 80 12.51 -1.93 14.28
C ASP A 80 12.60 -2.93 13.10
N GLN A 81 12.26 -2.49 11.88
CA GLN A 81 12.41 -3.31 10.68
C GLN A 81 13.86 -3.60 10.30
N GLN A 82 14.80 -2.69 10.58
CA GLN A 82 16.23 -2.94 10.38
C GLN A 82 16.83 -3.89 11.41
N ALA A 83 16.24 -3.95 12.61
CA ALA A 83 16.64 -4.85 13.68
C ALA A 83 16.03 -6.25 13.53
N ASP A 84 15.06 -6.43 12.61
CA ASP A 84 14.48 -7.73 12.32
C ASP A 84 15.56 -8.69 11.77
N PRO A 85 15.75 -9.88 12.38
CA PRO A 85 16.70 -10.88 11.87
C PRO A 85 16.34 -11.38 10.46
N ASP A 86 15.09 -11.25 10.02
CA ASP A 86 14.65 -11.58 8.67
C ASP A 86 13.83 -10.43 8.05
N PRO A 87 14.50 -9.36 7.59
CA PRO A 87 13.82 -8.17 7.05
C PRO A 87 13.09 -8.43 5.72
N LEU A 88 13.22 -9.64 5.16
CA LEU A 88 12.50 -10.06 3.96
C LEU A 88 11.25 -10.88 4.29
N ASN A 89 11.03 -11.22 5.55
CA ASN A 89 9.83 -11.88 6.01
C ASN A 89 8.65 -10.91 6.03
N LEU A 90 7.97 -10.79 4.89
CA LEU A 90 6.78 -9.95 4.74
C LEU A 90 5.50 -10.65 5.20
N LEU A 91 5.58 -11.87 5.73
CA LEU A 91 4.43 -12.64 6.19
C LEU A 91 3.61 -11.89 7.27
N PRO A 92 4.20 -11.25 8.29
CA PRO A 92 3.44 -10.51 9.29
C PRO A 92 2.66 -9.34 8.69
N ASP A 93 3.28 -8.59 7.77
CA ASP A 93 2.64 -7.46 7.10
C ASP A 93 1.48 -7.92 6.20
N LEU A 94 1.66 -9.04 5.50
CA LEU A 94 0.59 -9.65 4.69
C LEU A 94 -0.56 -10.16 5.55
N LEU A 95 -0.28 -10.77 6.70
CA LEU A 95 -1.30 -11.22 7.65
C LEU A 95 -2.08 -10.03 8.22
N LEU A 96 -1.39 -8.95 8.60
CA LEU A 96 -2.01 -7.71 9.06
C LEU A 96 -2.87 -7.07 7.96
N ALA A 97 -2.36 -6.99 6.73
CA ALA A 97 -3.12 -6.48 5.60
C ALA A 97 -4.39 -7.31 5.35
N ARG A 98 -4.28 -8.64 5.43
CA ARG A 98 -5.41 -9.57 5.30
C ARG A 98 -6.43 -9.39 6.44
N SER A 99 -5.99 -9.23 7.68
CA SER A 99 -6.89 -9.02 8.82
C SER A 99 -7.62 -7.69 8.73
N LEU A 100 -6.92 -6.61 8.34
CA LEU A 100 -7.54 -5.29 8.11
C LEU A 100 -8.56 -5.35 6.96
N LEU A 101 -8.25 -6.10 5.90
CA LEU A 101 -9.19 -6.32 4.80
C LEU A 101 -10.45 -7.04 5.29
N GLN A 102 -10.28 -8.14 6.04
CA GLN A 102 -11.39 -8.92 6.58
C GLN A 102 -12.26 -8.09 7.53
N GLU A 103 -11.65 -7.36 8.46
CA GLU A 103 -12.36 -6.45 9.36
C GLU A 103 -13.14 -5.38 8.56
N GLY A 104 -12.52 -4.83 7.51
CA GLY A 104 -13.17 -3.89 6.61
C GLY A 104 -14.40 -4.47 5.92
N ILE A 105 -14.34 -5.73 5.44
CA ILE A 105 -15.48 -6.45 4.86
C ILE A 105 -16.58 -6.62 5.90
N GLU A 106 -16.25 -7.14 7.09
CA GLU A 106 -17.23 -7.39 8.16
C GLU A 106 -17.93 -6.10 8.61
N ARG A 107 -17.15 -5.02 8.78
CA ARG A 107 -17.68 -3.70 9.10
C ARG A 107 -18.58 -3.17 7.99
N HIS A 108 -18.17 -3.30 6.73
CA HIS A 108 -18.98 -2.88 5.60
C HIS A 108 -20.30 -3.64 5.53
N SER A 109 -20.29 -4.97 5.71
CA SER A 109 -21.50 -5.78 5.75
C SER A 109 -22.43 -5.37 6.90
N ARG A 110 -21.88 -5.04 8.07
CA ARG A 110 -22.66 -4.53 9.21
C ARG A 110 -23.29 -3.17 8.92
N GLU A 111 -22.52 -2.25 8.34
CA GLU A 111 -23.01 -0.92 7.96
C GLU A 111 -24.08 -1.02 6.86
N GLN A 112 -23.89 -1.90 5.86
CA GLN A 112 -24.86 -2.17 4.82
C GLN A 112 -26.15 -2.79 5.39
N ALA A 113 -26.05 -3.77 6.29
CA ALA A 113 -27.20 -4.36 6.96
C ALA A 113 -27.97 -3.32 7.79
N ALA A 114 -27.26 -2.45 8.51
CA ALA A 114 -27.88 -1.35 9.24
C ALA A 114 -28.57 -0.34 8.31
N LEU A 115 -27.98 -0.02 7.16
CA LEU A 115 -28.60 0.85 6.15
C LEU A 115 -29.83 0.20 5.51
N ILE A 116 -29.81 -1.09 5.21
CA ILE A 116 -30.96 -1.83 4.68
C ILE A 116 -32.07 -1.90 5.72
N ALA A 117 -31.74 -2.24 6.97
CA ALA A 117 -32.71 -2.28 8.07
C ALA A 117 -33.32 -0.89 8.33
N TRP A 118 -32.50 0.16 8.28
CA TRP A 118 -32.95 1.54 8.37
C TRP A 118 -33.86 1.90 7.18
N HIS A 119 -33.50 1.57 5.94
CA HIS A 119 -34.36 1.81 4.78
C HIS A 119 -35.70 1.06 4.89
N ALA A 120 -35.67 -0.20 5.33
CA ALA A 120 -36.85 -1.03 5.52
C ALA A 120 -37.80 -0.46 6.60
N SER A 121 -37.24 0.14 7.66
CA SER A 121 -38.05 0.78 8.71
C SER A 121 -38.70 2.09 8.29
N HIS A 122 -38.24 2.72 7.20
CA HIS A 122 -38.84 3.96 6.67
C HIS A 122 -39.96 3.68 5.67
N THR A 123 -39.89 2.56 4.96
CA THR A 123 -40.98 2.12 4.08
C THR A 123 -42.27 1.83 4.84
N THR A 124 -42.19 1.33 6.08
CA THR A 124 -43.40 1.04 6.88
C THR A 124 -44.12 2.32 7.30
N GLY A 125 -43.42 3.33 7.81
CA GLY A 125 -44.05 4.58 8.26
C GLY A 125 -44.74 5.37 7.15
N TYR A 126 -44.12 5.46 5.95
CA TYR A 126 -44.77 6.09 4.80
C TYR A 126 -45.96 5.26 4.29
N GLN A 127 -45.84 3.93 4.25
CA GLN A 127 -46.95 3.06 3.84
C GLN A 127 -48.15 3.15 4.79
N GLU A 128 -47.91 3.19 6.11
CA GLU A 128 -48.93 3.41 7.12
C GLU A 128 -49.59 4.79 6.96
N ALA A 129 -48.81 5.85 6.74
CA ALA A 129 -49.36 7.19 6.49
C ALA A 129 -50.20 7.25 5.20
N VAL A 130 -49.77 6.56 4.14
CA VAL A 130 -50.54 6.45 2.88
C VAL A 130 -51.82 5.64 3.08
N ALA A 131 -51.78 4.55 3.86
CA ALA A 131 -52.95 3.76 4.18
C ALA A 131 -53.99 4.58 4.95
N LEU A 132 -53.55 5.27 6.02
CA LEU A 132 -54.41 6.16 6.80
C LEU A 132 -55.00 7.29 5.95
N TRP A 133 -54.18 7.91 5.10
CA TRP A 133 -54.66 8.94 4.17
C TRP A 133 -55.73 8.41 3.21
N ARG A 134 -55.56 7.18 2.67
CA ARG A 134 -56.56 6.54 1.80
C ARG A 134 -57.88 6.27 2.53
N GLU A 135 -57.82 5.82 3.78
CA GLU A 135 -59.01 5.60 4.61
C GLU A 135 -59.75 6.92 4.86
N GLN A 136 -59.03 7.98 5.24
CA GLN A 136 -59.61 9.31 5.45
C GLN A 136 -60.20 9.89 4.16
N LEU A 137 -59.53 9.68 3.03
CA LEU A 137 -60.01 10.13 1.72
C LEU A 137 -61.28 9.39 1.32
N ALA A 138 -61.38 8.09 1.59
CA ALA A 138 -62.58 7.30 1.32
C ALA A 138 -63.79 7.84 2.10
N LEU A 139 -63.62 8.11 3.40
CA LEU A 139 -64.67 8.71 4.25
C LEU A 139 -65.12 10.08 3.73
N TYR A 140 -64.16 10.92 3.33
CA TYR A 140 -64.46 12.21 2.70
C TYR A 140 -65.29 12.04 1.43
N LEU A 141 -64.89 11.15 0.52
CA LEU A 141 -65.59 10.91 -0.74
C LEU A 141 -67.00 10.33 -0.53
N GLU A 142 -67.19 9.48 0.48
CA GLU A 142 -68.51 8.97 0.88
C GLU A 142 -69.42 10.10 1.39
N ALA A 143 -68.90 11.00 2.21
CA ALA A 143 -69.64 12.16 2.71
C ALA A 143 -70.07 13.12 1.58
N VAL A 144 -69.16 13.43 0.64
CA VAL A 144 -69.47 14.21 -0.57
C VAL A 144 -70.61 13.56 -1.35
N ARG A 145 -70.55 12.25 -1.53
CA ARG A 145 -71.56 11.50 -2.28
C ARG A 145 -72.93 11.53 -1.58
N ALA A 146 -72.96 11.43 -0.26
CA ALA A 146 -74.19 11.41 0.54
C ALA A 146 -74.88 12.79 0.63
N ALA A 147 -74.11 13.87 0.77
CA ALA A 147 -74.67 15.20 1.05
C ALA A 147 -75.18 15.97 -0.19
N HIS A 148 -74.76 15.59 -1.40
CA HIS A 148 -75.04 16.32 -2.65
C HIS A 148 -74.56 17.80 -2.66
N SER A 149 -73.83 18.21 -1.63
CA SER A 149 -73.15 19.50 -1.47
C SER A 149 -71.74 19.26 -0.91
N GLU A 150 -70.84 20.22 -1.09
CA GLU A 150 -69.49 20.13 -0.52
C GLU A 150 -69.57 19.99 1.01
N PRO A 151 -68.94 18.97 1.60
CA PRO A 151 -68.88 18.81 3.04
C PRO A 151 -68.06 19.94 3.66
N GLU A 152 -68.38 20.31 4.90
CA GLU A 152 -67.73 21.41 5.64
C GLU A 152 -66.25 21.13 5.99
N MET A 153 -65.81 19.87 5.85
CA MET A 153 -64.43 19.47 6.08
C MET A 153 -63.63 19.44 4.77
N ASP A 154 -62.42 19.97 4.78
CA ASP A 154 -61.51 19.90 3.64
C ASP A 154 -61.01 18.46 3.37
N PRO A 155 -60.65 18.12 2.11
CA PRO A 155 -60.07 16.82 1.80
C PRO A 155 -58.72 16.64 2.55
N PRO A 156 -58.42 15.43 3.04
CA PRO A 156 -57.18 15.18 3.74
C PRO A 156 -55.96 15.36 2.81
N ALA A 157 -54.96 16.10 3.27
CA ALA A 157 -53.73 16.33 2.51
C ALA A 157 -52.92 15.04 2.35
N PRO A 158 -52.38 14.73 1.15
CA PRO A 158 -51.57 13.54 0.94
C PRO A 158 -50.27 13.61 1.74
N PRO A 159 -49.77 12.47 2.26
CA PRO A 159 -48.49 12.44 2.96
C PRO A 159 -47.33 12.80 2.01
N ILE A 160 -46.54 13.79 2.41
CA ILE A 160 -45.39 14.30 1.65
C ILE A 160 -44.18 13.37 1.91
N PRO A 161 -43.63 12.67 0.89
CA PRO A 161 -42.54 11.72 1.07
C PRO A 161 -41.32 12.30 1.80
N GLU A 162 -41.00 13.57 1.56
CA GLU A 162 -39.85 14.27 2.12
C GLU A 162 -39.89 14.39 3.66
N HIS A 163 -41.08 14.36 4.28
CA HIS A 163 -41.22 14.35 5.74
C HIS A 163 -40.84 13.01 6.37
N PHE A 164 -40.78 11.95 5.56
CA PHE A 164 -40.38 10.60 5.98
C PHE A 164 -38.92 10.30 5.59
N GLU A 165 -38.23 11.20 4.89
CA GLU A 165 -36.84 10.99 4.47
C GLU A 165 -35.83 11.61 5.44
N THR A 166 -35.36 10.85 6.44
CA THR A 166 -34.15 11.21 7.21
C THR A 166 -32.89 10.57 6.63
N LYS A 167 -32.68 10.68 5.30
CA LYS A 167 -31.55 10.02 4.62
C LYS A 167 -30.21 10.29 5.32
N PRO A 168 -29.43 9.26 5.70
CA PRO A 168 -28.08 9.46 6.16
C PRO A 168 -27.27 10.07 5.01
N LYS A 169 -26.82 11.30 5.21
CA LYS A 169 -26.18 12.12 4.15
C LYS A 169 -24.82 11.60 3.69
N GLN A 170 -24.29 10.54 4.30
CA GLN A 170 -23.01 9.98 3.92
C GLN A 170 -23.09 8.46 3.86
N LEU A 171 -22.90 7.95 2.65
CA LEU A 171 -22.51 6.56 2.45
C LEU A 171 -21.06 6.39 2.91
N PRO A 172 -20.70 5.23 3.48
CA PRO A 172 -19.31 4.86 3.70
C PRO A 172 -18.52 5.02 2.40
N ASP A 173 -17.35 5.68 2.49
CA ASP A 173 -16.51 5.92 1.32
C ASP A 173 -15.81 4.62 0.88
N LEU A 174 -16.42 3.93 -0.09
CA LEU A 174 -15.88 2.72 -0.70
C LEU A 174 -14.52 2.94 -1.38
N SER A 175 -14.19 4.17 -1.79
CA SER A 175 -12.95 4.45 -2.52
C SER A 175 -11.71 4.24 -1.66
N SER A 176 -11.81 4.55 -0.37
CA SER A 176 -10.75 4.33 0.61
C SER A 176 -10.43 2.84 0.79
N PHE A 177 -11.45 1.99 0.74
CA PHE A 177 -11.30 0.53 0.84
C PHE A 177 -10.69 -0.09 -0.42
N ILE A 178 -11.16 0.31 -1.61
CA ILE A 178 -10.58 -0.13 -2.90
C ILE A 178 -9.10 0.23 -2.98
N THR A 179 -8.74 1.46 -2.57
CA THR A 179 -7.35 1.92 -2.58
C THR A 179 -6.46 1.07 -1.66
N LEU A 180 -7.00 0.54 -0.55
CA LEU A 180 -6.27 -0.35 0.34
C LEU A 180 -6.02 -1.71 -0.33
N ILE A 181 -7.05 -2.30 -0.96
CA ILE A 181 -6.96 -3.55 -1.71
C ILE A 181 -5.86 -3.45 -2.77
N ASP A 182 -5.88 -2.42 -3.60
CA ASP A 182 -4.91 -2.23 -4.69
C ASP A 182 -3.46 -2.18 -4.17
N ARG A 183 -3.25 -1.53 -3.01
CA ARG A 183 -1.92 -1.47 -2.39
C ARG A 183 -1.44 -2.82 -1.89
N VAL A 184 -2.32 -3.61 -1.28
CA VAL A 184 -2.01 -4.94 -0.77
C VAL A 184 -1.71 -5.89 -1.92
N THR A 185 -2.56 -5.92 -2.95
CA THR A 185 -2.35 -6.74 -4.15
C THR A 185 -1.03 -6.38 -4.84
N GLY A 186 -0.74 -5.08 -4.98
CA GLY A 186 0.54 -4.64 -5.57
C GLY A 186 1.77 -5.00 -4.73
N ILE A 187 1.65 -5.17 -3.40
CA ILE A 187 2.75 -5.70 -2.57
C ILE A 187 2.94 -7.18 -2.87
N VAL A 188 1.86 -7.98 -2.87
CA VAL A 188 1.91 -9.42 -3.15
C VAL A 188 2.53 -9.71 -4.52
N GLU A 189 2.11 -9.00 -5.56
CA GLU A 189 2.68 -9.16 -6.92
C GLU A 189 4.18 -8.88 -6.95
N ARG A 190 4.66 -7.86 -6.22
CA ARG A 190 6.10 -7.56 -6.15
C ARG A 190 6.88 -8.64 -5.41
N ILE A 191 6.29 -9.26 -4.39
CA ILE A 191 6.90 -10.38 -3.67
C ILE A 191 7.02 -11.57 -4.59
N GLN A 192 5.92 -11.98 -5.22
CA GLN A 192 5.90 -13.11 -6.17
C GLN A 192 6.87 -12.90 -7.33
N LYS A 193 6.94 -11.69 -7.87
CA LYS A 193 7.91 -11.36 -8.92
C LYS A 193 9.35 -11.51 -8.43
N ARG A 194 9.67 -11.03 -7.22
CA ARG A 194 11.01 -11.20 -6.65
C ARG A 194 11.34 -12.66 -6.33
N GLU A 195 10.36 -13.44 -5.91
CA GLU A 195 10.53 -14.88 -5.70
C GLU A 195 10.78 -15.61 -7.02
N GLN A 196 10.02 -15.30 -8.08
CA GLN A 196 10.28 -15.82 -9.43
C GLN A 196 11.65 -15.40 -9.96
N ASP A 197 12.05 -14.14 -9.78
CA ASP A 197 13.36 -13.63 -10.20
C ASP A 197 14.51 -14.26 -9.39
N ARG A 198 14.24 -14.76 -8.18
CA ARG A 198 15.24 -15.41 -7.29
C ARG A 198 15.19 -16.93 -7.33
N SER A 199 14.12 -17.53 -7.83
CA SER A 199 14.04 -18.97 -8.01
C SER A 199 14.93 -19.36 -9.18
N ILE A 200 16.11 -19.90 -8.86
CA ILE A 200 16.96 -20.57 -9.84
C ILE A 200 16.11 -21.71 -10.41
N SER A 201 15.95 -21.75 -11.73
CA SER A 201 15.18 -22.82 -12.35
C SER A 201 15.85 -24.16 -12.06
N LEU A 202 15.08 -25.25 -11.93
CA LEU A 202 15.65 -26.59 -11.71
C LEU A 202 16.67 -26.95 -12.81
N ALA A 203 16.43 -26.53 -14.06
CA ALA A 203 17.37 -26.72 -15.16
C ALA A 203 18.72 -26.01 -14.93
N GLU A 204 18.70 -24.84 -14.28
CA GLU A 204 19.88 -24.05 -13.99
C GLU A 204 20.62 -24.56 -12.75
N VAL A 205 19.88 -25.09 -11.77
CA VAL A 205 20.46 -25.91 -10.68
C VAL A 205 21.14 -27.15 -11.25
N ASP A 206 20.46 -27.92 -12.10
CA ASP A 206 21.01 -29.11 -12.75
C ASP A 206 22.25 -28.76 -13.58
N ARG A 207 22.22 -27.64 -14.31
CA ARG A 207 23.39 -27.15 -15.04
C ARG A 207 24.56 -26.87 -14.10
N VAL A 208 24.33 -26.12 -13.02
CA VAL A 208 25.39 -25.77 -12.04
C VAL A 208 25.92 -27.02 -11.36
N LEU A 209 25.05 -27.96 -10.99
CA LEU A 209 25.45 -29.25 -10.39
C LEU A 209 26.25 -30.11 -11.37
N ASN A 210 25.87 -30.16 -12.64
CA ASN A 210 26.63 -30.87 -13.68
C ASN A 210 28.00 -30.22 -13.93
N GLU A 211 28.08 -28.89 -14.01
CA GLU A 211 29.35 -28.16 -14.15
C GLU A 211 30.25 -28.37 -12.93
N LEU A 212 29.69 -28.32 -11.72
CA LEU A 212 30.41 -28.63 -10.48
C LEU A 212 30.85 -30.09 -10.43
N GLY A 213 29.98 -31.04 -10.79
CA GLY A 213 30.28 -32.47 -10.82
C GLY A 213 31.42 -32.78 -11.79
N LEU A 214 31.37 -32.21 -13.00
CA LEU A 214 32.45 -32.35 -13.98
C LEU A 214 33.78 -31.79 -13.45
N LYS A 215 33.79 -30.58 -12.90
CA LYS A 215 35.00 -29.98 -12.30
C LYS A 215 35.53 -30.78 -11.12
N THR A 216 34.64 -31.33 -10.30
CA THR A 216 34.97 -32.22 -9.17
C THR A 216 35.68 -33.48 -9.68
N VAL A 217 35.13 -34.12 -10.72
CA VAL A 217 35.73 -35.32 -11.34
C VAL A 217 37.08 -35.00 -11.99
N LEU A 218 37.19 -33.88 -12.69
CA LEU A 218 38.45 -33.44 -13.30
C LEU A 218 39.52 -33.14 -12.22
N ALA A 219 39.14 -32.46 -11.14
CA ALA A 219 40.04 -32.17 -10.02
C ALA A 219 40.49 -33.45 -9.30
N LEU A 220 39.60 -34.45 -9.17
CA LEU A 220 39.97 -35.77 -8.64
C LEU A 220 40.92 -36.51 -9.56
N ARG A 221 40.69 -36.48 -10.88
CA ARG A 221 41.57 -37.12 -11.88
C ARG A 221 42.95 -36.47 -12.02
N GLU A 222 43.08 -35.18 -11.71
CA GLU A 222 44.40 -34.55 -11.61
C GLU A 222 45.24 -35.10 -10.44
N VAL A 223 44.58 -35.55 -9.37
CA VAL A 223 45.25 -36.07 -8.16
C VAL A 223 45.39 -37.59 -8.22
N ILE A 224 44.42 -38.29 -8.81
CA ILE A 224 44.35 -39.74 -8.92
C ILE A 224 44.31 -40.09 -10.41
N ALA A 225 45.48 -40.43 -10.96
CA ALA A 225 45.68 -40.61 -12.39
C ALA A 225 45.03 -41.90 -12.96
N ASP A 226 44.75 -42.89 -12.11
CA ASP A 226 44.18 -44.18 -12.50
C ASP A 226 42.78 -44.37 -11.90
N ASP A 227 41.80 -44.71 -12.75
CA ASP A 227 40.41 -44.97 -12.33
C ASP A 227 40.32 -46.21 -11.43
N ALA A 228 41.30 -47.12 -11.48
CA ALA A 228 41.37 -48.26 -10.57
C ALA A 228 41.58 -47.82 -9.11
N ASP A 229 42.41 -46.80 -8.88
CA ASP A 229 42.72 -46.29 -7.54
C ASP A 229 41.52 -45.57 -6.92
N LEU A 230 40.70 -44.89 -7.73
CA LEU A 230 39.46 -44.23 -7.30
C LEU A 230 38.50 -45.18 -6.57
N SER A 231 38.49 -46.46 -6.93
CA SER A 231 37.62 -47.47 -6.30
C SER A 231 38.12 -47.93 -4.92
N THR A 232 39.38 -47.62 -4.58
CA THR A 232 40.00 -48.02 -3.31
C THR A 232 39.81 -47.00 -2.19
N PHE A 233 39.47 -45.75 -2.52
CA PHE A 233 39.21 -44.70 -1.55
C PHE A 233 37.85 -44.85 -0.89
N THR A 234 37.82 -44.71 0.44
CA THR A 234 36.55 -44.58 1.16
C THR A 234 35.91 -43.21 0.86
N PRO A 235 34.58 -43.06 1.03
CA PRO A 235 33.91 -41.78 0.85
C PRO A 235 34.42 -40.64 1.75
N ALA A 236 35.09 -40.96 2.86
CA ALA A 236 35.71 -39.95 3.74
C ALA A 236 37.05 -39.46 3.18
N GLU A 237 37.89 -40.38 2.68
CA GLU A 237 39.19 -40.04 2.08
C GLU A 237 39.01 -39.28 0.77
N LEU A 238 38.04 -39.67 -0.06
CA LEU A 238 37.63 -38.94 -1.27
C LEU A 238 37.23 -37.50 -0.96
N ARG A 239 36.46 -37.27 0.11
CA ARG A 239 36.08 -35.92 0.54
C ARG A 239 37.28 -35.11 1.03
N SER A 240 38.22 -35.75 1.73
CA SER A 240 39.45 -35.11 2.21
C SER A 240 40.37 -34.70 1.05
N GLU A 241 40.58 -35.57 0.06
CA GLU A 241 41.38 -35.25 -1.12
C GLU A 241 40.72 -34.19 -1.99
N LEU A 242 39.40 -34.26 -2.17
CA LEU A 242 38.68 -33.22 -2.90
C LEU A 242 38.82 -31.85 -2.23
N ALA A 243 38.70 -31.77 -0.90
CA ALA A 243 38.91 -30.54 -0.17
C ALA A 243 40.33 -29.99 -0.37
N GLY A 244 41.35 -30.86 -0.32
CA GLY A 244 42.73 -30.50 -0.60
C GLY A 244 42.96 -30.01 -2.03
N ALA A 245 42.34 -30.66 -3.03
CA ALA A 245 42.43 -30.26 -4.43
C ALA A 245 41.79 -28.89 -4.67
N VAL A 246 40.61 -28.65 -4.10
CA VAL A 246 39.92 -27.34 -4.18
C VAL A 246 40.77 -26.25 -3.53
N GLU A 247 41.39 -26.50 -2.38
CA GLU A 247 42.26 -25.53 -1.71
C GLU A 247 43.53 -25.22 -2.52
N ARG A 248 44.16 -26.25 -3.12
CA ARG A 248 45.30 -26.07 -4.03
C ARG A 248 44.91 -25.23 -5.26
N HIS A 249 43.78 -25.52 -5.86
CA HIS A 249 43.27 -24.78 -7.02
C HIS A 249 42.94 -23.32 -6.68
N ALA A 250 42.28 -23.08 -5.53
CA ALA A 250 41.98 -21.75 -5.04
C ALA A 250 43.23 -20.89 -4.80
N ARG A 251 44.36 -21.52 -4.41
CA ARG A 251 45.66 -20.84 -4.26
C ARG A 251 46.35 -20.57 -5.61
N SER A 252 46.10 -21.38 -6.64
CA SER A 252 46.70 -21.18 -7.97
C SER A 252 45.98 -20.16 -8.83
N VAL A 253 44.65 -20.01 -8.66
CA VAL A 253 43.86 -19.00 -9.37
C VAL A 253 44.04 -17.65 -8.68
N ARG A 254 45.01 -16.86 -9.18
CA ARG A 254 45.14 -15.44 -8.81
C ARG A 254 44.10 -14.64 -9.59
N TYR A 255 43.14 -14.05 -8.88
CA TYR A 255 42.30 -12.97 -9.42
C TYR A 255 43.10 -11.68 -9.56
#